data_AF-A0A7Z9XSZ3-F1
#
_entry.id   AF-A0A7Z9XSZ3-F1
#
_cell.length_a   1.000
_cell.length_b   1.000
_cell.length_c   1.000
_cell.angle_alpha   90.00
_cell.angle_beta   90.00
_cell.angle_gamma   90.00
#
_symmetry.space_group_name_H-M   'P 1'
#
loop_
_entity.id
_entity.type
_entity.pdbx_description
1 polymer ?
#
loop_
_entity_poly.entity_id
_entity_poly.type
_entity_poly.pdbx_seq_one_letter_code
_entity_poly.pdbx_strand_id
1 'polypeptide(L)'
;GGRLVVRGVGLHGLQAPAAPLDLGNSGTSMRLLAGLLAGQGLDLTLTGDASLSSRPMRRVTDPLMLMGAQVETTEAGTAPLHIRPVDTLRAIDYELPVASAQVKSCVLLAGLYADGETCVTEPAPTRDHTERMLRGFGYEVQRNGNRVCLRGGGKLTACDIDVPADISSAAFFLVGASIAPGSDLTLEHVGMNPTRDGIITILRLMGADIEIQNERDVGGEPVADLRVRHAPLKGIRIPEDQVPLAIDEFPAVFVAAACAEGETVLTGAEELRVKESDRIQVMADGLQTLGVDARPTPDGMIIKGGPFHGGEVESHGDHRIAMSFAMAALRADGDIHIRDCANVNTSFPAFDRIAGKAGLHVEVKHG
;
A
#
# COMPACT_ATOMS: atom_id res chain seq x y z
N GLY A 1 -10.65 -2.66 -16.92
CA GLY A 1 -11.04 -3.09 -15.56
C GLY A 1 -11.96 -4.29 -15.64
N GLY A 2 -11.98 -5.13 -14.61
CA GLY A 2 -13.04 -6.12 -14.41
C GLY A 2 -14.29 -5.46 -13.81
N ARG A 3 -15.46 -6.10 -13.96
CA ARG A 3 -16.70 -5.70 -13.27
C ARG A 3 -17.05 -6.78 -12.25
N LEU A 4 -17.26 -6.38 -11.00
CA LEU A 4 -17.75 -7.24 -9.93
C LEU A 4 -19.21 -6.89 -9.64
N VAL A 5 -20.07 -7.90 -9.47
CA VAL A 5 -21.44 -7.71 -8.96
C VAL A 5 -21.55 -8.49 -7.65
N VAL A 6 -21.60 -7.78 -6.52
CA VAL A 6 -21.73 -8.39 -5.19
C VAL A 6 -23.18 -8.39 -4.76
N ARG A 7 -23.70 -9.57 -4.42
CA ARG A 7 -25.01 -9.71 -3.78
C ARG A 7 -24.79 -9.74 -2.28
N GLY A 8 -25.02 -8.60 -1.61
CA GLY A 8 -24.85 -8.48 -0.16
C GLY A 8 -25.76 -9.44 0.60
N VAL A 9 -25.20 -10.12 1.61
CA VAL A 9 -25.93 -11.07 2.48
C VAL A 9 -26.36 -10.45 3.82
N GLY A 10 -26.09 -9.15 4.02
CA GLY A 10 -26.29 -8.48 5.29
C GLY A 10 -25.13 -8.73 6.27
N LEU A 11 -25.14 -8.00 7.39
CA LEU A 11 -24.03 -8.00 8.36
C LEU A 11 -23.80 -9.39 8.98
N HIS A 12 -24.88 -10.13 9.25
CA HIS A 12 -24.87 -11.47 9.86
C HIS A 12 -25.18 -12.59 8.86
N GLY A 13 -24.98 -12.35 7.55
CA GLY A 13 -25.32 -13.32 6.51
C GLY A 13 -24.17 -14.23 6.08
N LEU A 14 -22.96 -14.06 6.62
CA LEU A 14 -21.82 -14.91 6.31
C LEU A 14 -22.00 -16.29 6.94
N GLN A 15 -21.38 -17.30 6.33
CA GLN A 15 -21.44 -18.69 6.78
C GLN A 15 -20.02 -19.23 6.95
N ALA A 16 -19.86 -20.20 7.85
CA ALA A 16 -18.58 -20.86 8.07
C ALA A 16 -18.11 -21.53 6.77
N PRO A 17 -16.85 -21.31 6.35
CA PRO A 17 -16.31 -21.96 5.16
C PRO A 17 -16.06 -23.45 5.43
N ALA A 18 -16.10 -24.27 4.38
CA ALA A 18 -15.83 -25.72 4.49
C ALA A 18 -14.34 -26.05 4.67
N ALA A 19 -13.45 -25.08 4.42
CA ALA A 19 -12.00 -25.20 4.50
C ALA A 19 -11.38 -23.89 5.01
N PRO A 20 -10.12 -23.91 5.47
CA PRO A 20 -9.40 -22.68 5.79
C PRO A 20 -9.41 -21.69 4.62
N LEU A 21 -9.54 -20.40 4.94
CA LEU A 21 -9.49 -19.33 3.95
C LEU A 21 -8.03 -19.02 3.63
N ASP A 22 -7.57 -19.45 2.46
CA ASP A 22 -6.24 -19.13 1.95
C ASP A 22 -6.22 -17.73 1.35
N LEU A 23 -5.38 -16.86 1.92
CA LEU A 23 -5.25 -15.46 1.54
C LEU A 23 -3.99 -15.19 0.72
N GLY A 24 -3.28 -16.24 0.31
CA GLY A 24 -2.03 -16.15 -0.44
C GLY A 24 -1.02 -15.26 0.27
N ASN A 25 -0.57 -14.19 -0.40
CA ASN A 25 0.39 -13.22 0.15
C ASN A 25 -0.27 -12.01 0.85
N SER A 26 -1.61 -11.91 0.83
CA SER A 26 -2.31 -10.67 1.17
C SER A 26 -2.43 -10.42 2.68
N GLY A 27 -1.43 -9.71 3.23
CA GLY A 27 -1.46 -9.23 4.62
C GLY A 27 -2.65 -8.32 4.94
N THR A 28 -3.07 -7.49 3.97
CA THR A 28 -4.27 -6.66 4.09
C THR A 28 -5.51 -7.53 4.27
N SER A 29 -5.70 -8.55 3.42
CA SER A 29 -6.86 -9.43 3.52
C SER A 29 -6.90 -10.13 4.87
N MET A 30 -5.78 -10.69 5.33
CA MET A 30 -5.73 -11.43 6.61
C MET A 30 -6.10 -10.55 7.79
N ARG A 31 -5.57 -9.32 7.84
CA ARG A 31 -5.79 -8.40 8.96
C ARG A 31 -7.20 -7.82 8.97
N LEU A 32 -7.74 -7.42 7.82
CA LEU A 32 -9.11 -6.89 7.74
C LEU A 32 -10.15 -8.00 7.97
N LEU A 33 -9.94 -9.19 7.39
CA LEU A 33 -10.83 -10.32 7.59
C LEU A 33 -10.80 -10.83 9.03
N ALA A 34 -9.66 -10.78 9.72
CA ALA A 34 -9.62 -11.10 11.15
C ALA A 34 -10.61 -10.24 11.95
N GLY A 35 -10.64 -8.92 11.72
CA GLY A 35 -11.59 -8.03 12.36
C GLY A 35 -13.05 -8.27 11.94
N LEU A 36 -13.30 -8.42 10.64
CA LEU A 36 -14.63 -8.71 10.11
C LEU A 36 -15.21 -10.02 10.67
N LEU A 37 -14.40 -11.06 10.75
CA LEU A 37 -14.83 -12.42 11.08
C LEU A 37 -14.86 -12.68 12.59
N ALA A 38 -14.09 -11.93 13.39
CA ALA A 38 -14.10 -12.03 14.85
C ALA A 38 -15.49 -11.81 15.46
N GLY A 39 -16.35 -11.01 14.82
CA GLY A 39 -17.72 -10.72 15.27
C GLY A 39 -18.82 -11.57 14.63
N GLN A 40 -18.47 -12.57 13.80
CA GLN A 40 -19.46 -13.34 13.03
C GLN A 40 -20.06 -14.54 13.79
N GLY A 41 -19.47 -14.93 14.92
CA GLY A 41 -19.88 -16.16 15.62
C GLY A 41 -19.59 -17.44 14.82
N LEU A 42 -18.53 -17.43 14.00
CA LEU A 42 -18.11 -18.57 13.17
C LEU A 42 -16.83 -19.19 13.72
N ASP A 43 -16.68 -20.51 13.53
CA ASP A 43 -15.40 -21.21 13.71
C ASP A 43 -14.71 -21.33 12.34
N LEU A 44 -13.54 -20.69 12.18
CA LEU A 44 -12.80 -20.71 10.92
C LEU A 44 -11.31 -20.49 11.11
N THR A 45 -10.54 -20.76 10.04
CA THR A 45 -9.09 -20.56 10.01
C THR A 45 -8.69 -19.68 8.84
N LEU A 46 -7.82 -18.70 9.07
CA LEU A 46 -7.16 -17.89 8.02
C LEU A 46 -5.73 -18.37 7.82
N THR A 47 -5.32 -18.62 6.59
CA THR A 47 -3.97 -19.07 6.21
C THR A 47 -3.39 -18.23 5.08
N GLY A 48 -2.12 -18.45 4.76
CA GLY A 48 -1.44 -17.79 3.66
C GLY A 48 -0.20 -18.55 3.20
N ASP A 49 0.49 -17.99 2.22
CA ASP A 49 1.77 -18.51 1.74
C ASP A 49 2.89 -18.38 2.80
N ALA A 50 4.11 -18.80 2.46
CA ALA A 50 5.25 -18.74 3.35
C ALA A 50 5.63 -17.31 3.78
N SER A 51 5.44 -16.32 2.89
CA SER A 51 5.72 -14.91 3.20
C SER A 51 4.67 -14.33 4.13
N LEU A 52 3.38 -14.62 3.91
CA LEU A 52 2.32 -14.15 4.80
C LEU A 52 2.38 -14.83 6.18
N SER A 53 2.74 -16.12 6.21
CA SER A 53 2.82 -16.92 7.44
C SER A 53 3.96 -16.52 8.38
N SER A 54 4.96 -15.76 7.91
CA SER A 54 6.02 -15.21 8.75
C SER A 54 5.72 -13.79 9.28
N ARG A 55 4.68 -13.12 8.76
CA ARG A 55 4.35 -11.73 9.13
C ARG A 55 3.68 -11.68 10.51
N PRO A 56 3.99 -10.68 11.34
CA PRO A 56 3.42 -10.58 12.68
C PRO A 56 1.94 -10.15 12.62
N MET A 57 1.11 -10.90 13.37
CA MET A 57 -0.35 -10.74 13.46
C MET A 57 -0.82 -10.26 14.84
N ARG A 58 0.04 -10.30 15.87
CA ARG A 58 -0.29 -9.78 17.22
C ARG A 58 -0.84 -8.36 17.23
N ARG A 59 -0.33 -7.51 16.35
CA ARG A 59 -0.83 -6.14 16.15
C ARG A 59 -2.32 -6.03 15.83
N VAL A 60 -2.95 -7.08 15.29
CA VAL A 60 -4.40 -7.14 15.08
C VAL A 60 -5.10 -8.08 16.05
N THR A 61 -4.49 -9.19 16.46
CA THR A 61 -5.14 -10.13 17.37
C THR A 61 -5.22 -9.59 18.79
N ASP A 62 -4.23 -8.83 19.25
CA ASP A 62 -4.20 -8.25 20.59
C ASP A 62 -5.39 -7.28 20.82
N PRO A 63 -5.65 -6.27 19.96
CA PRO A 63 -6.84 -5.45 20.13
C PRO A 63 -8.15 -6.23 19.96
N LEU A 64 -8.21 -7.24 19.10
CA LEU A 64 -9.40 -8.09 18.98
C LEU A 64 -9.68 -8.88 20.28
N MET A 65 -8.65 -9.41 20.95
CA MET A 65 -8.80 -10.07 22.24
C MET A 65 -9.28 -9.10 23.33
N LEU A 66 -8.88 -7.82 23.29
CA LEU A 66 -9.43 -6.79 24.18
C LEU A 66 -10.93 -6.55 23.94
N MET A 67 -11.40 -6.72 22.70
CA MET A 67 -12.84 -6.69 22.36
C MET A 67 -13.57 -7.98 22.77
N GLY A 68 -12.87 -8.97 23.33
CA GLY A 68 -13.44 -10.26 23.71
C GLY A 68 -13.46 -11.31 22.59
N ALA A 69 -12.80 -11.05 21.47
CA ALA A 69 -12.64 -12.06 20.42
C ALA A 69 -11.73 -13.20 20.87
N GLN A 70 -11.98 -14.40 20.35
CA GLN A 70 -11.11 -15.55 20.51
C GLN A 70 -10.37 -15.81 19.20
N VAL A 71 -9.15 -15.29 19.10
CA VAL A 71 -8.28 -15.43 17.93
C VAL A 71 -6.94 -16.02 18.35
N GLU A 72 -6.73 -17.30 18.05
CA GLU A 72 -5.50 -18.02 18.35
C GLU A 72 -4.50 -17.87 17.19
N THR A 73 -3.22 -17.74 17.53
CA THR A 73 -2.11 -17.65 16.58
C THR A 73 -1.09 -18.76 16.85
N THR A 74 -0.05 -18.86 16.03
CA THR A 74 1.17 -19.60 16.42
C THR A 74 1.81 -18.98 17.67
N GLU A 75 2.72 -19.70 18.35
CA GLU A 75 3.49 -19.13 19.47
C GLU A 75 4.24 -17.85 19.07
N ALA A 76 4.74 -17.81 17.83
CA ALA A 76 5.42 -16.65 17.26
C ALA A 76 4.48 -15.45 16.99
N GLY A 77 3.17 -15.60 17.16
CA GLY A 77 2.20 -14.54 16.89
C GLY A 77 1.92 -14.34 15.39
N THR A 78 2.03 -15.40 14.59
CA THR A 78 1.84 -15.38 13.14
C THR A 78 0.69 -16.29 12.71
N ALA A 79 0.38 -16.31 11.41
CA ALA A 79 -0.61 -17.23 10.84
C ALA A 79 -0.13 -18.70 10.94
N PRO A 80 -1.04 -19.70 10.93
CA PRO A 80 -2.49 -19.59 10.78
C PRO A 80 -3.19 -18.88 11.95
N LEU A 81 -4.31 -18.22 11.65
CA LEU A 81 -5.17 -17.59 12.66
C LEU A 81 -6.43 -18.44 12.82
N HIS A 82 -6.68 -18.98 14.01
CA HIS A 82 -7.92 -19.71 14.31
C HIS A 82 -8.87 -18.79 15.05
N ILE A 83 -10.03 -18.51 14.45
CA ILE A 83 -11.07 -17.65 15.02
C ILE A 83 -12.17 -18.56 15.55
N ARG A 84 -12.45 -18.46 16.85
CA ARG A 84 -13.52 -19.21 17.52
C ARG A 84 -14.78 -18.35 17.65
N PRO A 85 -15.97 -18.99 17.67
CA PRO A 85 -17.22 -18.28 17.86
C PRO A 85 -17.28 -17.65 19.25
N VAL A 86 -17.74 -16.39 19.29
CA VAL A 86 -18.05 -15.66 20.52
C VAL A 86 -19.45 -15.05 20.39
N ASP A 87 -20.15 -14.89 21.51
CA ASP A 87 -21.54 -14.40 21.50
C ASP A 87 -21.64 -12.94 21.04
N THR A 88 -20.78 -12.07 21.57
CA THR A 88 -20.81 -10.64 21.30
C THR A 88 -19.43 -10.03 21.59
N LEU A 89 -18.95 -9.17 20.69
CA LEU A 89 -17.77 -8.35 20.94
C LEU A 89 -18.13 -7.13 21.77
N ARG A 90 -17.16 -6.61 22.53
CA ARG A 90 -17.30 -5.37 23.29
C ARG A 90 -16.53 -4.26 22.60
N ALA A 91 -17.12 -3.08 22.56
CA ALA A 91 -16.44 -1.92 22.04
C ALA A 91 -15.26 -1.52 22.94
N ILE A 92 -14.24 -0.93 22.32
CA ILE A 92 -13.02 -0.45 22.98
C ILE A 92 -12.66 0.95 22.49
N ASP A 93 -11.92 1.71 23.30
CA ASP A 93 -11.18 2.89 22.87
C ASP A 93 -9.70 2.50 22.79
N TYR A 94 -9.16 2.45 21.57
CA TYR A 94 -7.86 1.85 21.30
C TYR A 94 -6.88 2.85 20.72
N GLU A 95 -5.82 3.15 21.46
CA GLU A 95 -4.68 3.92 20.94
C GLU A 95 -3.74 3.00 20.16
N LEU A 96 -3.50 3.32 18.89
CA LEU A 96 -2.59 2.53 18.07
C LEU A 96 -1.15 2.69 18.56
N PRO A 97 -0.42 1.59 18.86
CA PRO A 97 0.99 1.68 19.25
C PRO A 97 1.88 2.23 18.13
N VAL A 98 1.49 1.99 16.87
CA VAL A 98 2.18 2.43 15.65
C VAL A 98 1.13 2.82 14.62
N ALA A 99 1.41 3.82 13.80
CA ALA A 99 0.54 4.28 12.72
C ALA A 99 0.29 3.14 11.70
N SER A 100 -0.84 2.43 11.82
CA SER A 100 -1.21 1.33 10.93
C SER A 100 -2.68 1.36 10.52
N ALA A 101 -2.93 1.70 9.25
CA ALA A 101 -4.27 1.68 8.66
C ALA A 101 -4.93 0.29 8.73
N GLN A 102 -4.14 -0.78 8.69
CA GLN A 102 -4.66 -2.15 8.73
C GLN A 102 -5.14 -2.54 10.13
N VAL A 103 -4.43 -2.11 11.18
CA VAL A 103 -4.88 -2.31 12.57
C VAL A 103 -6.13 -1.47 12.84
N LYS A 104 -6.13 -0.20 12.44
CA LYS A 104 -7.33 0.65 12.50
C LYS A 104 -8.53 0.00 11.82
N SER A 105 -8.36 -0.44 10.58
CA SER A 105 -9.42 -1.07 9.80
C SER A 105 -9.92 -2.36 10.45
N CYS A 106 -9.01 -3.19 10.98
CA CYS A 106 -9.37 -4.41 11.72
C CYS A 106 -10.28 -4.09 12.92
N VAL A 107 -9.88 -3.13 13.76
CA VAL A 107 -10.65 -2.75 14.96
C VAL A 107 -12.00 -2.12 14.59
N LEU A 108 -12.03 -1.24 13.59
CA LEU A 108 -13.28 -0.63 13.11
C LEU A 108 -14.23 -1.68 12.51
N LEU A 109 -13.73 -2.63 11.72
CA LEU A 109 -14.55 -3.71 11.16
C LEU A 109 -15.12 -4.64 12.24
N ALA A 110 -14.33 -4.95 13.27
CA ALA A 110 -14.83 -5.67 14.45
C ALA A 110 -15.86 -4.84 15.22
N GLY A 111 -15.68 -3.52 15.28
CA GLY A 111 -16.60 -2.57 15.92
C GLY A 111 -18.01 -2.56 15.30
N LEU A 112 -18.16 -2.98 14.04
CA LEU A 112 -19.48 -3.13 13.42
C LEU A 112 -20.36 -4.16 14.16
N TYR A 113 -19.74 -5.15 14.81
CA TYR A 113 -20.37 -6.26 15.52
C TYR A 113 -20.31 -6.10 17.05
N ALA A 114 -19.67 -5.04 17.54
CA ALA A 114 -19.45 -4.85 18.96
C ALA A 114 -20.62 -4.13 19.64
N ASP A 115 -20.89 -4.45 20.90
CA ASP A 115 -21.79 -3.66 21.73
C ASP A 115 -21.08 -2.37 22.18
N GLY A 116 -21.65 -1.22 21.82
CA GLY A 116 -21.14 0.11 22.15
C GLY A 116 -20.47 0.85 20.98
N GLU A 117 -19.64 1.83 21.34
CA GLU A 117 -18.89 2.68 20.41
C GLU A 117 -17.41 2.32 20.44
N THR A 118 -16.90 1.84 19.30
CA THR A 118 -15.50 1.50 19.12
C THR A 118 -14.77 2.69 18.54
N CYS A 119 -13.66 3.07 19.18
CA CYS A 119 -12.82 4.18 18.78
C CYS A 119 -11.37 3.76 18.61
N VAL A 120 -10.70 4.36 17.64
CA VAL A 120 -9.28 4.16 17.36
C VAL A 120 -8.60 5.52 17.29
N THR A 121 -7.52 5.70 18.05
CA THR A 121 -6.70 6.92 18.05
C THR A 121 -5.35 6.65 17.39
N GLU A 122 -5.04 7.39 16.32
CA GLU A 122 -3.81 7.19 15.53
C GLU A 122 -2.67 8.09 16.05
N PRO A 123 -1.43 7.59 16.24
CA PRO A 123 -0.29 8.44 16.63
C PRO A 123 0.17 9.34 15.48
N ALA A 124 -0.08 8.93 14.24
CA ALA A 124 0.12 9.72 13.03
C ALA A 124 -0.97 9.35 11.99
N PRO A 125 -1.33 10.25 11.05
CA PRO A 125 -2.32 9.97 10.03
C PRO A 125 -1.99 8.71 9.23
N THR A 126 -2.98 7.85 9.02
CA THR A 126 -2.88 6.71 8.10
C THR A 126 -3.99 6.75 7.06
N ARG A 127 -3.87 5.90 6.04
CA ARG A 127 -4.87 5.73 4.97
C ARG A 127 -6.29 5.62 5.53
N ASP A 128 -7.24 6.35 4.95
CA ASP A 128 -8.62 6.47 5.45
C ASP A 128 -9.68 5.77 4.57
N HIS A 129 -9.25 4.86 3.68
CA HIS A 129 -10.13 4.14 2.75
C HIS A 129 -11.26 3.36 3.45
N THR A 130 -10.99 2.77 4.61
CA THR A 130 -12.02 2.04 5.37
C THR A 130 -13.09 2.99 5.87
N GLU A 131 -12.71 4.15 6.41
CA GLU A 131 -13.63 5.18 6.87
C GLU A 131 -14.47 5.74 5.72
N ARG A 132 -13.85 6.03 4.57
CA ARG A 132 -14.54 6.51 3.36
C ARG A 132 -15.53 5.48 2.84
N MET A 133 -15.09 4.23 2.71
CA MET A 133 -15.92 3.14 2.21
C MET A 133 -17.09 2.84 3.15
N LEU A 134 -16.88 2.81 4.46
CA LEU A 134 -17.95 2.68 5.46
C LEU A 134 -19.00 3.78 5.30
N ARG A 135 -18.59 5.04 5.16
CA ARG A 135 -19.52 6.16 4.88
C ARG A 135 -20.22 6.00 3.53
N GLY A 136 -19.51 5.57 2.50
CA GLY A 136 -20.05 5.30 1.17
C GLY A 136 -21.13 4.21 1.17
N PHE A 137 -21.00 3.21 2.04
CA PHE A 137 -22.03 2.20 2.31
C PHE A 137 -23.09 2.64 3.33
N GLY A 138 -23.13 3.93 3.69
CA GLY A 138 -24.14 4.52 4.57
C GLY A 138 -23.92 4.26 6.07
N TYR A 139 -22.73 3.84 6.48
CA TYR A 139 -22.38 3.66 7.90
C TYR A 139 -21.87 4.97 8.51
N GLU A 140 -22.33 5.30 9.71
CA GLU A 140 -21.86 6.50 10.41
C GLU A 140 -20.45 6.28 10.99
N VAL A 141 -19.49 7.08 10.54
CA VAL A 141 -18.11 7.08 11.04
C VAL A 141 -17.70 8.49 11.40
N GLN A 142 -17.47 8.74 12.69
CA GLN A 142 -17.09 10.03 13.21
C GLN A 142 -15.57 10.13 13.28
N ARG A 143 -15.01 11.28 12.87
CA ARG A 143 -13.58 11.58 12.98
C ARG A 143 -13.40 12.91 13.68
N ASN A 144 -12.61 12.92 14.75
CA ASN A 144 -12.18 14.12 15.45
C ASN A 144 -10.65 14.10 15.58
N GLY A 145 -9.98 14.90 14.74
CA GLY A 145 -8.52 14.88 14.64
C GLY A 145 -7.99 13.50 14.21
N ASN A 146 -7.20 12.88 15.10
CA ASN A 146 -6.62 11.55 14.94
C ASN A 146 -7.48 10.42 15.52
N ARG A 147 -8.66 10.71 16.07
CA ARG A 147 -9.59 9.72 16.63
C ARG A 147 -10.73 9.42 15.66
N VAL A 148 -10.94 8.15 15.38
CA VAL A 148 -12.01 7.63 14.50
C VAL A 148 -12.91 6.71 15.29
N CYS A 149 -14.22 6.91 15.24
CA CYS A 149 -15.20 6.13 16.00
C CYS A 149 -16.36 5.65 15.13
N LEU A 150 -16.92 4.51 15.50
CA LEU A 150 -18.19 4.01 15.00
C LEU A 150 -18.93 3.24 16.09
N ARG A 151 -20.25 3.18 15.97
CA ARG A 151 -21.12 2.40 16.87
C ARG A 151 -21.51 1.10 16.20
N GLY A 152 -21.46 -0.01 16.93
CA GLY A 152 -21.87 -1.32 16.41
C GLY A 152 -23.38 -1.45 16.23
N GLY A 153 -23.78 -2.50 15.50
CA GLY A 153 -25.20 -2.79 15.23
C GLY A 153 -25.84 -1.96 14.11
N GLY A 154 -25.03 -1.21 13.34
CA GLY A 154 -25.48 -0.47 12.17
C GLY A 154 -25.76 -1.37 10.95
N LYS A 155 -25.97 -0.74 9.79
CA LYS A 155 -26.25 -1.45 8.53
C LYS A 155 -25.44 -0.84 7.38
N LEU A 156 -24.89 -1.71 6.53
CA LEU A 156 -24.29 -1.35 5.26
C LEU A 156 -25.34 -1.47 4.14
N THR A 157 -25.43 -0.45 3.29
CA THR A 157 -26.38 -0.38 2.16
C THR A 157 -25.62 -0.40 0.86
N ALA A 158 -25.95 -1.36 -0.01
CA ALA A 158 -25.29 -1.52 -1.31
C ALA A 158 -25.38 -0.24 -2.16
N CYS A 159 -24.29 0.06 -2.86
CA CYS A 159 -24.16 1.15 -3.81
C CYS A 159 -23.20 0.72 -4.94
N ASP A 160 -23.22 1.48 -6.03
CA ASP A 160 -22.22 1.33 -7.07
C ASP A 160 -20.92 1.98 -6.61
N ILE A 161 -19.82 1.22 -6.66
CA ILE A 161 -18.47 1.70 -6.36
C ILE A 161 -17.67 1.66 -7.65
N ASP A 162 -17.24 2.83 -8.10
CA ASP A 162 -16.20 2.98 -9.10
C ASP A 162 -14.85 3.12 -8.38
N VAL A 163 -13.94 2.19 -8.63
CA VAL A 163 -12.68 2.07 -7.91
C VAL A 163 -11.61 2.87 -8.66
N PRO A 164 -11.03 3.93 -8.06
CA PRO A 164 -10.01 4.73 -8.72
C PRO A 164 -8.79 3.92 -9.14
N ALA A 165 -8.07 4.37 -10.15
CA ALA A 165 -6.77 3.81 -10.47
C ALA A 165 -5.79 4.02 -9.30
N ASP A 166 -5.03 2.99 -8.96
CA ASP A 166 -4.13 3.02 -7.80
C ASP A 166 -2.95 3.95 -8.05
N ILE A 167 -2.80 4.96 -7.19
CA ILE A 167 -1.67 5.89 -7.23
C ILE A 167 -0.33 5.18 -7.01
N SER A 168 -0.30 4.04 -6.28
CA SER A 168 0.89 3.21 -6.17
C SER A 168 1.33 2.61 -7.52
N SER A 169 0.39 2.27 -8.40
CA SER A 169 0.71 1.81 -9.75
C SER A 169 1.05 2.98 -10.67
N ALA A 170 0.32 4.10 -10.52
CA ALA A 170 0.59 5.34 -11.25
C ALA A 170 1.99 5.91 -10.94
N ALA A 171 2.48 5.73 -9.70
CA ALA A 171 3.79 6.15 -9.23
C ALA A 171 4.95 5.77 -10.16
N PHE A 172 4.95 4.55 -10.69
CA PHE A 172 6.00 4.11 -11.61
C PHE A 172 6.00 4.94 -12.90
N PHE A 173 4.82 5.28 -13.42
CA PHE A 173 4.69 6.10 -14.62
C PHE A 173 4.88 7.60 -14.34
N LEU A 174 4.49 8.09 -13.16
CA LEU A 174 4.82 9.43 -12.67
C LEU A 174 6.34 9.62 -12.67
N VAL A 175 7.07 8.68 -12.07
CA VAL A 175 8.55 8.70 -12.05
C VAL A 175 9.11 8.53 -13.45
N GLY A 176 8.67 7.52 -14.19
CA GLY A 176 9.17 7.21 -15.53
C GLY A 176 9.06 8.40 -16.48
N ALA A 177 7.89 9.04 -16.56
CA ALA A 177 7.68 10.22 -17.38
C ALA A 177 8.47 11.44 -16.88
N SER A 178 8.66 11.59 -15.56
CA SER A 178 9.48 12.68 -15.01
C SER A 178 10.95 12.55 -15.42
N ILE A 179 11.50 11.34 -15.39
CA ILE A 179 12.94 11.13 -15.63
C ILE A 179 13.30 10.97 -17.10
N ALA A 180 12.41 10.44 -17.94
CA ALA A 180 12.71 10.11 -19.34
C ALA A 180 12.60 11.33 -20.28
N PRO A 181 13.70 11.78 -20.92
CA PRO A 181 13.68 12.96 -21.79
C PRO A 181 12.63 12.86 -22.92
N GLY A 182 11.87 13.95 -23.10
CA GLY A 182 10.84 14.03 -24.15
C GLY A 182 9.49 13.41 -23.81
N SER A 183 9.31 12.89 -22.59
CA SER A 183 8.03 12.28 -22.17
C SER A 183 6.93 13.30 -21.90
N ASP A 184 5.71 12.93 -22.28
CA ASP A 184 4.44 13.62 -21.97
C ASP A 184 3.35 12.54 -21.88
N LEU A 185 2.90 12.24 -20.65
CA LEU A 185 1.98 11.16 -20.36
C LEU A 185 0.80 11.69 -19.54
N THR A 186 -0.42 11.24 -19.87
CA THR A 186 -1.60 11.48 -19.04
C THR A 186 -2.06 10.16 -18.42
N LEU A 187 -2.12 10.14 -17.09
CA LEU A 187 -2.64 9.04 -16.28
C LEU A 187 -4.07 9.40 -15.86
N GLU A 188 -5.05 8.75 -16.45
CA GLU A 188 -6.46 9.07 -16.20
C GLU A 188 -6.97 8.41 -14.92
N HIS A 189 -7.91 9.08 -14.25
CA HIS A 189 -8.72 8.52 -13.17
C HIS A 189 -7.89 7.95 -11.99
N VAL A 190 -6.80 8.63 -11.63
CA VAL A 190 -5.91 8.25 -10.51
C VAL A 190 -6.52 8.71 -9.19
N GLY A 191 -6.54 7.83 -8.19
CA GLY A 191 -6.97 8.17 -6.84
C GLY A 191 -6.06 9.23 -6.20
N MET A 192 -6.68 10.33 -5.75
CA MET A 192 -6.03 11.51 -5.19
C MET A 192 -6.28 11.65 -3.69
N ASN A 193 -6.45 10.52 -3.00
CA ASN A 193 -6.68 10.54 -1.56
C ASN A 193 -5.50 11.24 -0.87
N PRO A 194 -5.73 12.29 -0.04
CA PRO A 194 -4.66 13.03 0.64
C PRO A 194 -3.78 12.18 1.57
N THR A 195 -4.22 10.96 1.90
CA THR A 195 -3.45 9.99 2.68
C THR A 195 -2.53 9.10 1.81
N ARG A 196 -2.48 9.35 0.50
CA ARG A 196 -1.83 8.53 -0.53
C ARG A 196 -1.08 9.31 -1.60
N ASP A 197 -1.27 10.62 -1.69
CA ASP A 197 -0.72 11.47 -2.75
C ASP A 197 0.68 12.03 -2.43
N GLY A 198 1.32 11.54 -1.36
CA GLY A 198 2.64 12.01 -0.93
C GLY A 198 3.71 11.96 -2.02
N ILE A 199 3.65 10.98 -2.93
CA ILE A 199 4.58 10.92 -4.07
C ILE A 199 4.45 12.13 -5.00
N ILE A 200 3.24 12.64 -5.22
CA ILE A 200 3.03 13.82 -6.08
C ILE A 200 3.67 15.04 -5.41
N THR A 201 3.49 15.20 -4.10
CA THR A 201 4.14 16.25 -3.32
C THR A 201 5.66 16.13 -3.37
N ILE A 202 6.21 14.94 -3.13
CA ILE A 202 7.66 14.68 -3.18
C ILE A 202 8.23 15.00 -4.57
N LEU A 203 7.63 14.49 -5.64
CA LEU A 203 8.10 14.74 -7.01
C LEU A 203 8.02 16.22 -7.39
N ARG A 204 6.96 16.94 -6.99
CA ARG A 204 6.87 18.39 -7.19
C ARG A 204 7.94 19.17 -6.42
N LEU A 205 8.25 18.77 -5.19
CA LEU A 205 9.36 19.36 -4.42
C LEU A 205 10.72 19.13 -5.10
N MET A 206 10.89 17.96 -5.73
CA MET A 206 12.03 17.66 -6.59
C MET A 206 12.01 18.41 -7.93
N GLY A 207 10.93 19.09 -8.29
CA GLY A 207 10.83 19.89 -9.53
C GLY A 207 10.13 19.19 -10.70
N ALA A 208 9.46 18.06 -10.48
CA ALA A 208 8.70 17.38 -11.53
C ALA A 208 7.55 18.24 -12.07
N ASP A 209 7.30 18.15 -13.37
CA ASP A 209 6.17 18.80 -14.04
C ASP A 209 4.95 17.88 -14.05
N ILE A 210 4.13 18.02 -12.99
CA ILE A 210 2.90 17.24 -12.79
C ILE A 210 1.71 18.21 -12.68
N GLU A 211 0.82 18.15 -13.67
CA GLU A 211 -0.43 18.89 -13.73
C GLU A 211 -1.59 17.98 -13.28
N ILE A 212 -2.44 18.49 -12.38
CA ILE A 212 -3.66 17.79 -11.93
C ILE A 212 -4.83 18.36 -12.74
N GLN A 213 -5.60 17.49 -13.38
CA GLN A 213 -6.70 17.84 -14.27
C GLN A 213 -7.97 17.05 -13.88
N ASN A 214 -9.14 17.56 -14.24
CA ASN A 214 -10.43 16.85 -14.10
C ASN A 214 -10.70 16.30 -12.68
N GLU A 215 -10.41 17.08 -11.64
CA GLU A 215 -10.67 16.72 -10.24
C GLU A 215 -12.16 16.45 -9.99
N ARG A 216 -12.45 15.33 -9.33
CA ARG A 216 -13.81 14.85 -9.06
C ARG A 216 -13.82 13.89 -7.88
N ASP A 217 -14.99 13.69 -7.29
CA ASP A 217 -15.23 12.66 -6.26
C ASP A 217 -15.96 11.46 -6.86
N VAL A 218 -15.48 10.25 -6.54
CA VAL A 218 -16.03 8.98 -7.01
C VAL A 218 -16.09 8.00 -5.85
N GLY A 219 -17.29 7.58 -5.45
CA GLY A 219 -17.45 6.65 -4.32
C GLY A 219 -16.90 7.16 -2.97
N GLY A 220 -16.77 8.49 -2.82
CA GLY A 220 -16.16 9.12 -1.64
C GLY A 220 -14.62 9.19 -1.66
N GLU A 221 -14.00 8.74 -2.75
CA GLU A 221 -12.57 8.93 -3.01
C GLU A 221 -12.37 10.07 -4.02
N PRO A 222 -11.46 11.03 -3.75
CA PRO A 222 -11.10 12.05 -4.73
C PRO A 222 -10.26 11.42 -5.84
N VAL A 223 -10.46 11.88 -7.06
CA VAL A 223 -9.85 11.34 -8.28
C VAL A 223 -9.48 12.48 -9.22
N ALA A 224 -8.38 12.34 -9.95
CA ALA A 224 -7.98 13.27 -10.99
C ALA A 224 -7.26 12.56 -12.14
N ASP A 225 -7.09 13.27 -13.24
CA ASP A 225 -6.19 12.88 -14.31
C ASP A 225 -4.85 13.61 -14.09
N LEU A 226 -3.74 12.89 -14.18
CA LEU A 226 -2.40 13.42 -13.92
C LEU A 226 -1.61 13.49 -15.21
N ARG A 227 -1.33 14.71 -15.69
CA ARG A 227 -0.43 14.92 -16.83
C ARG A 227 0.98 15.15 -16.31
N VAL A 228 1.91 14.33 -16.77
CA VAL A 228 3.31 14.32 -16.34
C VAL A 228 4.20 14.53 -17.54
N ARG A 229 5.11 15.49 -17.45
CA ARG A 229 6.11 15.77 -18.47
C ARG A 229 7.50 15.63 -17.90
N HIS A 230 8.46 15.35 -18.78
CA HIS A 230 9.86 15.36 -18.41
C HIS A 230 10.26 16.73 -17.85
N ALA A 231 10.93 16.73 -16.69
CA ALA A 231 11.54 17.90 -16.11
C ALA A 231 12.84 17.52 -15.37
N PRO A 232 13.88 18.39 -15.36
CA PRO A 232 15.04 18.20 -14.52
C PRO A 232 14.63 18.15 -13.04
N LEU A 233 15.07 17.11 -12.33
CA LEU A 233 14.82 16.96 -10.90
C LEU A 233 16.02 17.44 -10.09
N LYS A 234 15.79 17.89 -8.87
CA LYS A 234 16.80 18.22 -7.86
C LYS A 234 16.63 17.35 -6.62
N GLY A 235 17.74 17.03 -5.98
CA GLY A 235 17.74 16.33 -4.71
C GLY A 235 17.12 17.17 -3.60
N ILE A 236 16.43 16.51 -2.67
CA ILE A 236 15.75 17.15 -1.55
C ILE A 236 15.97 16.38 -0.25
N ARG A 237 15.84 17.07 0.89
CA ARG A 237 15.52 16.37 2.14
C ARG A 237 14.02 16.13 2.16
N ILE A 238 13.60 14.87 2.06
CA ILE A 238 12.20 14.49 2.00
C ILE A 238 11.53 14.85 3.34
N PRO A 239 10.42 15.61 3.34
CA PRO A 239 9.72 15.95 4.57
C PRO A 239 9.14 14.69 5.25
N GLU A 240 9.37 14.54 6.55
CA GLU A 240 8.97 13.34 7.31
C GLU A 240 7.45 13.13 7.37
N ASP A 241 6.67 14.21 7.28
CA ASP A 241 5.21 14.16 7.21
C ASP A 241 4.69 13.52 5.91
N GLN A 242 5.52 13.46 4.85
CA GLN A 242 5.19 12.80 3.59
C GLN A 242 5.52 11.29 3.60
N VAL A 243 6.35 10.82 4.53
CA VAL A 243 6.74 9.41 4.64
C VAL A 243 5.55 8.47 4.79
N PRO A 244 4.59 8.68 5.72
CA PRO A 244 3.43 7.79 5.82
C PRO A 244 2.52 7.85 4.58
N LEU A 245 2.54 8.95 3.83
CA LEU A 245 1.68 9.20 2.67
C LEU A 245 2.24 8.60 1.37
N ALA A 246 3.55 8.29 1.34
CA ALA A 246 4.29 7.75 0.19
C ALA A 246 5.08 6.47 0.52
N ILE A 247 4.77 5.79 1.64
CA ILE A 247 5.58 4.68 2.17
C ILE A 247 5.79 3.55 1.17
N ASP A 248 4.83 3.34 0.27
CA ASP A 248 4.85 2.27 -0.71
C ASP A 248 5.47 2.73 -2.05
N GLU A 249 5.69 4.03 -2.20
CA GLU A 249 6.19 4.69 -3.42
C GLU A 249 7.70 4.97 -3.36
N PHE A 250 8.33 4.83 -2.18
CA PHE A 250 9.76 5.10 -2.01
C PHE A 250 10.70 4.34 -2.95
N PRO A 251 10.47 3.05 -3.29
CA PRO A 251 11.26 2.39 -4.33
C PRO A 251 11.31 3.17 -5.65
N ALA A 252 10.18 3.74 -6.09
CA ALA A 252 10.13 4.56 -7.30
C ALA A 252 10.73 5.96 -7.07
N VAL A 253 10.51 6.56 -5.89
CA VAL A 253 11.14 7.85 -5.52
C VAL A 253 12.66 7.75 -5.50
N PHE A 254 13.24 6.63 -5.05
CA PHE A 254 14.68 6.42 -5.06
C PHE A 254 15.27 6.42 -6.47
N VAL A 255 14.53 5.89 -7.46
CA VAL A 255 14.91 5.99 -8.87
C VAL A 255 14.85 7.43 -9.38
N ALA A 256 13.82 8.20 -8.99
CA ALA A 256 13.76 9.62 -9.29
C ALA A 256 14.92 10.40 -8.66
N ALA A 257 15.26 10.10 -7.40
CA ALA A 257 16.35 10.71 -6.65
C ALA A 257 17.73 10.41 -7.27
N ALA A 258 17.93 9.18 -7.73
CA ALA A 258 19.13 8.78 -8.45
C ALA A 258 19.29 9.53 -9.80
N CYS A 259 18.20 9.98 -10.41
CA CYS A 259 18.21 10.80 -11.63
C CYS A 259 18.34 12.31 -11.38
N ALA A 260 18.27 12.76 -10.12
CA ALA A 260 18.18 14.17 -9.76
C ALA A 260 19.56 14.84 -9.63
N GLU A 261 19.61 16.16 -9.78
CA GLU A 261 20.81 16.94 -9.48
C GLU A 261 20.99 17.08 -7.96
N GLY A 262 22.13 16.64 -7.43
CA GLY A 262 22.48 16.79 -6.01
C GLY A 262 22.13 15.56 -5.16
N GLU A 263 21.88 15.79 -3.87
CA GLU A 263 21.65 14.74 -2.88
C GLU A 263 20.20 14.75 -2.41
N THR A 264 19.59 13.57 -2.33
CA THR A 264 18.29 13.32 -1.69
C THR A 264 18.47 12.56 -0.40
N VAL A 265 17.77 12.97 0.66
CA VAL A 265 17.84 12.34 1.98
C VAL A 265 16.45 11.96 2.47
N LEU A 266 16.26 10.69 2.81
CA LEU A 266 15.08 10.16 3.48
C LEU A 266 15.44 9.78 4.93
N THR A 267 14.61 10.21 5.89
CA THR A 267 14.64 9.82 7.31
C THR A 267 13.25 9.42 7.80
N GLY A 268 13.15 8.71 8.93
CA GLY A 268 11.87 8.31 9.55
C GLY A 268 11.05 7.25 8.81
N ALA A 269 11.71 6.42 8.00
CA ALA A 269 11.11 5.40 7.13
C ALA A 269 11.50 3.95 7.51
N GLU A 270 11.73 3.65 8.79
CA GLU A 270 12.11 2.32 9.30
C GLU A 270 11.13 1.21 8.85
N GLU A 271 9.85 1.56 8.70
CA GLU A 271 8.77 0.67 8.26
C GLU A 271 9.01 0.07 6.87
N LEU A 272 9.89 0.67 6.03
CA LEU A 272 10.32 0.09 4.75
C LEU A 272 11.11 -1.21 4.91
N ARG A 273 11.74 -1.45 6.07
CA ARG A 273 12.56 -2.64 6.32
C ARG A 273 11.75 -3.90 6.61
N VAL A 274 10.48 -3.75 6.95
CA VAL A 274 9.58 -4.84 7.41
C VAL A 274 8.40 -5.07 6.45
N LYS A 275 8.60 -4.73 5.18
CA LYS A 275 7.63 -4.94 4.09
C LYS A 275 7.79 -6.36 3.53
N GLU A 276 7.48 -6.57 2.25
CA GLU A 276 7.69 -7.83 1.54
C GLU A 276 9.18 -8.23 1.54
N SER A 277 10.07 -7.24 1.54
CA SER A 277 11.51 -7.35 1.77
C SER A 277 12.01 -6.14 2.59
N ASP A 278 13.31 -6.10 2.90
CA ASP A 278 13.95 -4.87 3.37
C ASP A 278 14.15 -3.92 2.18
N ARG A 279 13.12 -3.11 1.88
CA ARG A 279 13.11 -2.25 0.70
C ARG A 279 14.22 -1.21 0.68
N ILE A 280 14.70 -0.78 1.85
CA ILE A 280 15.84 0.14 1.93
C ILE A 280 17.09 -0.57 1.43
N GLN A 281 17.40 -1.74 2.00
CA GLN A 281 18.63 -2.44 1.65
C GLN A 281 18.61 -2.91 0.20
N VAL A 282 17.52 -3.53 -0.25
CA VAL A 282 17.43 -4.08 -1.61
C VAL A 282 17.50 -2.98 -2.67
N MET A 283 16.85 -1.83 -2.46
CA MET A 283 16.97 -0.70 -3.38
C MET A 283 18.39 -0.12 -3.39
N ALA A 284 19.04 -0.02 -2.24
CA ALA A 284 20.42 0.47 -2.17
C ALA A 284 21.38 -0.46 -2.94
N ASP A 285 21.27 -1.77 -2.72
CA ASP A 285 22.12 -2.76 -3.38
C ASP A 285 21.96 -2.68 -4.91
N GLY A 286 20.72 -2.68 -5.41
CA GLY A 286 20.47 -2.58 -6.85
C GLY A 286 20.89 -1.23 -7.45
N LEU A 287 20.65 -0.11 -6.77
CA LEU A 287 21.13 1.21 -7.22
C LEU A 287 22.66 1.26 -7.29
N GLN A 288 23.36 0.70 -6.30
CA GLN A 288 24.82 0.59 -6.30
C GLN A 288 25.33 -0.30 -7.43
N THR A 289 24.66 -1.42 -7.71
CA THR A 289 25.00 -2.28 -8.87
C THR A 289 24.88 -1.53 -10.19
N LEU A 290 23.91 -0.61 -10.30
CA LEU A 290 23.72 0.24 -11.48
C LEU A 290 24.60 1.51 -11.46
N GLY A 291 25.54 1.62 -10.51
CA GLY A 291 26.54 2.70 -10.47
C GLY A 291 26.14 3.95 -9.68
N VAL A 292 25.00 3.95 -9.00
CA VAL A 292 24.51 5.10 -8.22
C VAL A 292 25.06 5.07 -6.79
N ASP A 293 25.47 6.22 -6.27
CA ASP A 293 25.86 6.39 -4.85
C ASP A 293 24.60 6.47 -3.96
N ALA A 294 24.08 5.30 -3.60
CA ALA A 294 22.97 5.12 -2.68
C ALA A 294 23.46 4.51 -1.36
N ARG A 295 23.25 5.18 -0.24
CA ARG A 295 23.74 4.79 1.09
C ARG A 295 22.55 4.54 2.01
N PRO A 296 22.25 3.29 2.39
CA PRO A 296 21.15 3.00 3.29
C PRO A 296 21.49 3.49 4.72
N THR A 297 20.49 4.05 5.41
CA THR A 297 20.55 4.40 6.84
C THR A 297 19.54 3.55 7.60
N PRO A 298 19.62 3.42 8.95
CA PRO A 298 18.65 2.61 9.71
C PRO A 298 17.19 2.96 9.43
N ASP A 299 16.90 4.23 9.17
CA ASP A 299 15.58 4.82 9.00
C ASP A 299 15.34 5.40 7.59
N GLY A 300 16.17 5.09 6.60
CA GLY A 300 16.02 5.67 5.27
C GLY A 300 17.21 5.46 4.36
N MET A 301 17.52 6.48 3.56
CA MET A 301 18.56 6.41 2.53
C MET A 301 19.07 7.79 2.15
N ILE A 302 20.36 7.89 1.84
CA ILE A 302 20.99 9.06 1.22
C ILE A 302 21.36 8.66 -0.21
N ILE A 303 20.85 9.39 -1.21
CA ILE A 303 21.09 9.11 -2.63
C ILE A 303 21.70 10.34 -3.28
N LYS A 304 22.88 10.19 -3.85
CA LYS A 304 23.49 11.22 -4.70
C LYS A 304 23.23 10.88 -6.15
N GLY A 305 22.52 11.76 -6.85
CA GLY A 305 22.14 11.50 -8.23
C GLY A 305 23.35 11.46 -9.19
N GLY A 306 23.23 10.65 -10.22
CA GLY A 306 24.32 10.28 -11.11
C GLY A 306 23.88 9.47 -12.34
N PRO A 307 24.82 9.02 -13.17
CA PRO A 307 24.52 8.17 -14.31
C PRO A 307 24.04 6.78 -13.86
N PHE A 308 23.13 6.18 -14.64
CA PHE A 308 22.75 4.78 -14.52
C PHE A 308 23.50 3.95 -15.55
N HIS A 309 24.07 2.84 -15.11
CA HIS A 309 24.63 1.82 -15.99
C HIS A 309 23.67 0.65 -16.17
N GLY A 310 23.86 -0.12 -17.24
CA GLY A 310 23.25 -1.45 -17.34
C GLY A 310 23.77 -2.41 -16.25
N GLY A 311 23.04 -3.48 -15.96
CA GLY A 311 23.43 -4.42 -14.92
C GLY A 311 22.37 -5.46 -14.60
N GLU A 312 22.63 -6.27 -13.58
CA GLU A 312 21.70 -7.26 -13.06
C GLU A 312 21.33 -6.93 -11.62
N VAL A 313 20.03 -6.87 -11.32
CA VAL A 313 19.51 -6.55 -9.99
C VAL A 313 18.52 -7.62 -9.52
N GLU A 314 18.41 -7.79 -8.20
CA GLU A 314 17.52 -8.76 -7.58
C GLU A 314 16.31 -8.03 -6.96
N SER A 315 15.09 -8.50 -7.24
CA SER A 315 13.89 -7.90 -6.65
C SER A 315 13.52 -8.53 -5.30
N HIS A 316 14.09 -9.70 -4.98
CA HIS A 316 13.76 -10.48 -3.78
C HIS A 316 12.26 -10.76 -3.65
N GLY A 317 11.59 -10.97 -4.79
CA GLY A 317 10.14 -11.17 -4.87
C GLY A 317 9.31 -9.93 -4.51
N ASP A 318 9.91 -8.74 -4.35
CA ASP A 318 9.19 -7.50 -4.12
C ASP A 318 8.82 -6.83 -5.47
N HIS A 319 7.52 -6.83 -5.77
CA HIS A 319 6.97 -6.27 -6.99
C HIS A 319 7.30 -4.78 -7.19
N ARG A 320 7.43 -4.01 -6.12
CA ARG A 320 7.70 -2.57 -6.21
C ARG A 320 9.14 -2.30 -6.57
N ILE A 321 10.05 -3.13 -6.07
CA ILE A 321 11.47 -3.07 -6.42
C ILE A 321 11.63 -3.42 -7.90
N ALA A 322 11.00 -4.50 -8.36
CA ALA A 322 11.03 -4.90 -9.76
C ALA A 322 10.52 -3.80 -10.70
N MET A 323 9.34 -3.22 -10.42
CA MET A 323 8.78 -2.15 -11.25
C MET A 323 9.60 -0.84 -11.16
N SER A 324 10.25 -0.57 -10.04
CA SER A 324 11.12 0.62 -9.90
C SER A 324 12.37 0.49 -10.77
N PHE A 325 13.08 -0.64 -10.71
CA PHE A 325 14.25 -0.86 -11.56
C PHE A 325 13.89 -0.95 -13.04
N ALA A 326 12.68 -1.38 -13.39
CA ALA A 326 12.19 -1.30 -14.77
C ALA A 326 12.13 0.16 -15.25
N MET A 327 11.66 1.10 -14.41
CA MET A 327 11.65 2.52 -14.74
C MET A 327 13.07 3.12 -14.80
N ALA A 328 14.01 2.62 -14.00
CA ALA A 328 15.41 3.06 -14.04
C ALA A 328 16.06 2.84 -15.42
N ALA A 329 15.61 1.82 -16.17
CA ALA A 329 16.11 1.53 -17.51
C ALA A 329 15.88 2.68 -18.52
N LEU A 330 14.94 3.60 -18.25
CA LEU A 330 14.74 4.82 -19.06
C LEU A 330 15.94 5.77 -19.04
N ARG A 331 16.87 5.60 -18.11
CA ARG A 331 18.05 6.43 -17.91
C ARG A 331 19.37 5.68 -17.91
N ALA A 332 19.33 4.36 -18.04
CA ALA A 332 20.52 3.52 -18.10
C ALA A 332 21.19 3.59 -19.48
N ASP A 333 22.52 3.46 -19.50
CA ASP A 333 23.32 3.34 -20.74
C ASP A 333 23.38 1.90 -21.29
N GLY A 334 22.70 0.95 -20.65
CA GLY A 334 22.62 -0.44 -21.05
C GLY A 334 21.40 -1.15 -20.44
N ASP A 335 21.24 -2.43 -20.79
CA ASP A 335 20.10 -3.22 -20.33
C ASP A 335 20.17 -3.49 -18.81
N ILE A 336 19.00 -3.45 -18.15
CA ILE A 336 18.84 -3.86 -16.76
C ILE A 336 18.11 -5.21 -16.72
N HIS A 337 18.77 -6.25 -16.21
CA HIS A 337 18.15 -7.54 -15.96
C HIS A 337 17.64 -7.61 -14.52
N ILE A 338 16.34 -7.82 -14.34
CA ILE A 338 15.69 -7.83 -13.03
C ILE A 338 15.23 -9.25 -12.70
N ARG A 339 15.77 -9.83 -11.63
CA ARG A 339 15.44 -11.19 -11.19
C ARG A 339 14.20 -11.22 -10.28
N ASP A 340 13.59 -12.40 -10.21
CA ASP A 340 12.45 -12.74 -9.33
C ASP A 340 11.18 -11.88 -9.49
N CYS A 341 10.85 -11.50 -10.73
CA CYS A 341 9.74 -10.58 -11.04
C CYS A 341 8.33 -11.19 -10.98
N ALA A 342 8.16 -12.47 -10.60
CA ALA A 342 6.87 -13.16 -10.70
C ALA A 342 5.75 -12.45 -9.90
N ASN A 343 6.10 -11.84 -8.77
CA ASN A 343 5.15 -11.17 -7.89
C ASN A 343 4.61 -9.84 -8.45
N VAL A 344 5.18 -9.29 -9.54
CA VAL A 344 4.61 -8.11 -10.22
C VAL A 344 3.14 -8.33 -10.60
N ASN A 345 2.81 -9.53 -11.08
CA ASN A 345 1.45 -9.88 -11.49
C ASN A 345 0.44 -9.96 -10.34
N THR A 346 0.89 -10.01 -9.08
CA THR A 346 -0.02 -9.99 -7.92
C THR A 346 -0.56 -8.58 -7.64
N SER A 347 0.17 -7.55 -8.04
CA SER A 347 -0.11 -6.14 -7.71
C SER A 347 -0.50 -5.34 -8.95
N PHE A 348 0.25 -5.49 -10.05
CA PHE A 348 -0.03 -4.77 -11.29
C PHE A 348 0.00 -5.71 -12.50
N PRO A 349 -1.06 -6.52 -12.70
CA PRO A 349 -1.20 -7.39 -13.85
C PRO A 349 -1.05 -6.61 -15.16
N ALA A 350 -0.23 -7.12 -16.08
CA ALA A 350 0.09 -6.50 -17.37
C ALA A 350 0.93 -5.20 -17.29
N PHE A 351 1.72 -5.01 -16.22
CA PHE A 351 2.71 -3.94 -16.12
C PHE A 351 3.59 -3.84 -17.37
N ASP A 352 4.21 -4.95 -17.79
CA ASP A 352 5.06 -5.09 -18.96
C ASP A 352 4.39 -4.55 -20.24
N ARG A 353 3.13 -4.92 -20.47
CA ARG A 353 2.36 -4.49 -21.63
C ARG A 353 2.00 -3.01 -21.57
N ILE A 354 1.63 -2.50 -20.40
CA ILE A 354 1.26 -1.08 -20.22
C ILE A 354 2.52 -0.20 -20.34
N ALA A 355 3.62 -0.61 -19.69
CA ALA A 355 4.92 0.03 -19.81
C ALA A 355 5.42 0.05 -21.25
N GLY A 356 5.31 -1.08 -21.97
CA GLY A 356 5.59 -1.19 -23.40
C GLY A 356 4.83 -0.19 -24.25
N LYS A 357 3.51 -0.03 -24.00
CA LYS A 357 2.69 0.96 -24.69
C LYS A 357 3.07 2.40 -24.37
N ALA A 358 3.54 2.66 -23.15
CA ALA A 358 4.02 3.98 -22.73
C ALA A 358 5.42 4.32 -23.26
N GLY A 359 6.13 3.36 -23.87
CA GLY A 359 7.45 3.55 -24.48
C GLY A 359 8.62 2.92 -23.73
N LEU A 360 8.39 2.18 -22.63
CA LEU A 360 9.42 1.42 -21.94
C LEU A 360 9.52 0.01 -22.53
N HIS A 361 10.67 -0.35 -23.10
CA HIS A 361 10.90 -1.71 -23.60
C HIS A 361 11.10 -2.69 -22.44
N VAL A 362 10.16 -3.63 -22.25
CA VAL A 362 10.21 -4.68 -21.23
C VAL A 362 10.09 -6.04 -21.91
N GLU A 363 11.07 -6.93 -21.70
CA GLU A 363 11.04 -8.32 -22.14
C GLU A 363 10.92 -9.24 -20.93
N VAL A 364 9.85 -10.03 -20.87
CA VAL A 364 9.66 -11.04 -19.82
C VAL A 364 10.25 -12.37 -20.27
N LYS A 365 11.28 -12.84 -19.56
CA LYS A 365 11.88 -14.17 -19.78
C LYS A 365 11.43 -15.11 -18.66
N HIS A 366 10.96 -16.29 -19.04
CA HIS A 366 10.68 -17.37 -18.09
C HIS A 366 11.98 -18.14 -17.85
N GLY A 367 12.54 -17.98 -16.65
CA GLY A 367 13.73 -18.68 -16.17
C GLY A 367 13.39 -20.00 -15.48
#